data_AF-A0A0F9PM70-F1
#
_entry.id   AF-A0A0F9PM70-F1
#
_cell.length_a   1.000
_cell.length_b   1.000
_cell.length_c   1.000
_cell.angle_alpha   90.00
_cell.angle_beta   90.00
_cell.angle_gamma   90.00
#
_symmetry.space_group_name_H-M   'P 1'
#
loop_
_entity.id
_entity.type
_entity.pdbx_description
1 polymer ?
#
loop_
_entity_poly.entity_id
_entity_poly.type
_entity_poly.pdbx_seq_one_letter_code
_entity_poly.pdbx_strand_id
1 'polypeptide(L)'
;MVNYTLQYFSNIEKRIRLQSFLLRRLPKREVLWMIRRVVTRLPFSSWNVSERTYERMFEKNSNLLREDIRHRYGNPIVIWFLINVIVPIIVRLVIDWWTKERNLKV
;
A
#
# COMPACT_ATOMS: atom_id res chain seq x y z
N MET A 1 -16.84 16.14 6.82
CA MET A 1 -16.23 14.80 6.98
C MET A 1 -15.10 14.47 5.97
N VAL A 2 -14.44 15.47 5.33
CA VAL A 2 -13.43 15.21 4.27
C VAL A 2 -11.98 15.40 4.75
N ASN A 3 -11.76 16.11 5.86
CA ASN A 3 -10.40 16.43 6.34
C ASN A 3 -9.67 15.25 7.01
N TYR A 4 -10.40 14.33 7.67
CA TYR A 4 -9.76 13.20 8.34
C TYR A 4 -9.09 12.24 7.36
N THR A 5 -9.73 11.96 6.22
CA THR A 5 -9.20 11.04 5.22
C THR A 5 -7.90 11.58 4.60
N LEU A 6 -7.85 12.86 4.25
CA LEU A 6 -6.66 13.50 3.67
C LEU A 6 -5.48 13.58 4.65
N GLN A 7 -5.74 13.92 5.92
CA GLN A 7 -4.71 13.95 6.97
C GLN A 7 -4.18 12.54 7.25
N TYR A 8 -5.08 11.55 7.30
CA TYR A 8 -4.79 10.14 7.51
C TYR A 8 -3.89 9.58 6.40
N PHE A 9 -4.22 9.86 5.12
CA PHE A 9 -3.40 9.49 3.98
C PHE A 9 -2.00 10.15 3.99
N SER A 10 -1.89 11.40 4.46
CA SER A 10 -0.60 12.11 4.50
C SER A 10 0.37 11.49 5.51
N ASN A 11 -0.14 11.05 6.67
CA ASN A 11 0.69 10.42 7.71
C ASN A 11 1.19 9.03 7.27
N ILE A 12 0.31 8.23 6.64
CA ILE A 12 0.66 6.94 6.04
C ILE A 12 1.74 7.11 5.00
N GLU A 13 1.55 8.07 4.08
CA GLU A 13 2.50 8.32 2.99
C GLU A 13 3.90 8.61 3.53
N LYS A 14 4.01 9.54 4.50
CA LYS A 14 5.29 9.90 5.11
C LYS A 14 5.93 8.66 5.73
N ARG A 15 5.17 7.88 6.48
CA ARG A 15 5.69 6.69 7.18
C ARG A 15 6.19 5.62 6.20
N ILE A 16 5.37 5.28 5.20
CA ILE A 16 5.68 4.25 4.20
C ILE A 16 6.86 4.66 3.32
N ARG A 17 6.93 5.92 2.88
CA ARG A 17 8.09 6.41 2.10
C ARG A 17 9.37 6.47 2.92
N LEU A 18 9.29 6.77 4.22
CA LEU A 18 10.46 6.75 5.08
C LEU A 18 10.97 5.33 5.33
N GLN A 19 10.09 4.32 5.33
CA GLN A 19 10.45 2.93 5.60
C GLN A 19 11.13 2.19 4.42
N SER A 20 11.09 2.72 3.20
CA SER A 20 11.74 2.09 2.05
C SER A 20 12.55 3.07 1.21
N PHE A 21 13.84 2.80 1.05
CA PHE A 21 14.74 3.57 0.19
C PHE A 21 14.28 3.60 -1.28
N LEU A 22 13.76 2.47 -1.78
CA LEU A 22 13.29 2.34 -3.17
C LEU A 22 12.06 3.22 -3.43
N LEU A 23 11.15 3.34 -2.46
CA LEU A 23 9.98 4.22 -2.56
C LEU A 23 10.34 5.71 -2.52
N ARG A 24 11.53 6.08 -2.02
CA ARG A 24 12.01 7.46 -2.07
C ARG A 24 12.47 7.87 -3.48
N ARG A 25 12.99 6.92 -4.26
CA ARG A 25 13.47 7.16 -5.63
C ARG A 25 12.36 7.24 -6.67
N LEU A 26 11.17 6.70 -6.37
CA LEU A 26 10.03 6.79 -7.27
C LEU A 26 9.36 8.18 -7.22
N PRO A 27 8.71 8.62 -8.31
CA PRO A 27 7.92 9.84 -8.32
C PRO A 27 6.84 9.80 -7.23
N LYS A 28 6.74 10.88 -6.45
CA LYS A 28 5.79 10.98 -5.31
C LYS A 28 4.36 10.63 -5.73
N ARG A 29 3.93 11.09 -6.90
CA ARG A 29 2.58 10.85 -7.43
C ARG A 29 2.29 9.35 -7.63
N GLU A 30 3.28 8.59 -8.09
CA GLU A 30 3.12 7.16 -8.34
C GLU A 30 3.03 6.35 -7.05
N VAL A 31 3.92 6.64 -6.10
CA VAL A 31 3.88 6.01 -4.78
C VAL A 31 2.55 6.30 -4.08
N LEU A 32 2.08 7.55 -4.15
CA LEU A 32 0.79 7.96 -3.59
C LEU A 32 -0.38 7.23 -4.24
N TRP A 33 -0.38 7.13 -5.56
CA TRP A 33 -1.41 6.40 -6.28
C TRP A 33 -1.46 4.93 -5.85
N MET A 34 -0.31 4.26 -5.77
CA MET A 34 -0.23 2.85 -5.33
C MET A 34 -0.72 2.67 -3.89
N ILE A 35 -0.26 3.51 -2.95
CA ILE A 35 -0.71 3.47 -1.54
C ILE A 35 -2.22 3.67 -1.46
N ARG A 36 -2.76 4.67 -2.17
CA ARG A 36 -4.22 4.93 -2.18
C ARG A 36 -5.00 3.75 -2.72
N ARG A 37 -4.53 3.09 -3.79
CA ARG A 37 -5.19 1.90 -4.34
C ARG A 37 -5.26 0.78 -3.33
N VAL A 38 -4.20 0.53 -2.56
CA VAL A 38 -4.21 -0.51 -1.52
C VAL A 38 -5.10 -0.11 -0.35
N VAL A 39 -4.95 1.11 0.20
CA VAL A 39 -5.71 1.53 1.38
C VAL A 39 -7.22 1.59 1.12
N THR A 40 -7.65 2.06 -0.05
CA THR A 40 -9.08 2.09 -0.43
C THR A 40 -9.72 0.71 -0.53
N ARG A 41 -8.92 -0.36 -0.64
CA ARG A 41 -9.36 -1.76 -0.71
C ARG A 41 -9.30 -2.46 0.65
N LEU A 42 -8.73 -1.83 1.66
CA LEU A 42 -8.70 -2.37 3.01
C LEU A 42 -10.08 -2.18 3.67
N PRO A 43 -10.52 -3.15 4.49
CA PRO A 43 -11.76 -2.97 5.24
C PRO A 43 -11.60 -1.86 6.29
N PHE A 44 -12.70 -1.19 6.61
CA PHE A 44 -12.72 -0.11 7.61
C PHE A 44 -12.42 -0.59 9.05
N SER A 45 -12.54 -1.90 9.30
CA SER A 45 -12.39 -2.52 10.62
C SER A 45 -11.14 -3.41 10.66
N SER A 46 -10.11 -2.98 11.39
CA SER A 46 -8.86 -3.72 11.62
C SER A 46 -8.88 -4.41 12.98
N TRP A 47 -9.17 -5.71 13.04
CA TRP A 47 -9.14 -6.46 14.29
C TRP A 47 -8.43 -7.79 14.10
N ASN A 48 -7.43 -8.02 14.95
CA ASN A 48 -6.72 -9.28 15.19
C ASN A 48 -6.69 -10.23 13.98
N VAL A 49 -6.03 -9.75 12.91
CA VAL A 49 -5.99 -10.42 11.62
C VAL A 49 -5.14 -11.66 11.76
N SER A 50 -5.73 -12.84 11.59
CA SER A 50 -4.96 -14.07 11.56
C SER A 50 -3.94 -14.04 10.42
N GLU A 51 -2.84 -14.77 10.56
CA GLU A 51 -1.79 -14.87 9.53
C GLU A 51 -2.38 -15.27 8.15
N ARG A 52 -3.30 -16.24 8.14
CA ARG A 52 -4.04 -16.62 6.92
C ARG A 52 -4.88 -15.51 6.30
N THR A 53 -5.38 -14.58 7.11
CA THR A 53 -6.15 -13.43 6.62
C THR A 53 -5.20 -12.35 6.10
N TYR A 54 -4.06 -12.16 6.76
CA TYR A 54 -2.98 -11.29 6.29
C TYR A 54 -2.48 -11.72 4.92
N GLU A 55 -2.14 -13.01 4.75
CA GLU A 55 -1.66 -13.56 3.48
C GLU A 55 -2.69 -13.40 2.36
N ARG A 56 -3.96 -13.73 2.63
CA ARG A 56 -5.05 -13.53 1.65
C ARG A 56 -5.22 -12.06 1.27
N MET A 57 -5.10 -11.13 2.23
CA MET A 57 -5.16 -9.70 1.96
C MET A 57 -3.95 -9.24 1.14
N PHE A 58 -2.76 -9.75 1.46
CA PHE A 58 -1.53 -9.44 0.74
C PHE A 58 -1.62 -9.91 -0.71
N GLU A 59 -2.02 -11.16 -0.94
CA GLU A 59 -2.15 -11.75 -2.27
C GLU A 59 -3.21 -11.00 -3.09
N LYS A 60 -4.41 -10.81 -2.51
CA LYS A 60 -5.51 -10.09 -3.17
C LYS A 60 -5.10 -8.68 -3.58
N ASN A 61 -4.53 -7.89 -2.65
CA ASN A 61 -4.13 -6.52 -2.95
C ASN A 61 -2.95 -6.46 -3.93
N SER A 62 -2.02 -7.41 -3.85
CA SER A 62 -0.91 -7.51 -4.80
C SER A 62 -1.41 -7.79 -6.21
N ASN A 63 -2.31 -8.75 -6.39
CA ASN A 63 -2.85 -9.09 -7.71
C ASN A 63 -3.62 -7.91 -8.33
N LEU A 64 -4.49 -7.26 -7.56
CA LEU A 64 -5.22 -6.09 -8.04
C LEU A 64 -4.29 -4.91 -8.38
N LEU A 65 -3.21 -4.69 -7.60
CA LEU A 65 -2.25 -3.62 -7.90
C LEU A 65 -1.39 -3.96 -9.13
N ARG A 66 -1.06 -5.24 -9.34
CA ARG A 66 -0.35 -5.72 -10.53
C ARG A 66 -1.16 -5.48 -11.80
N GLU A 67 -2.45 -5.77 -11.78
CA GLU A 67 -3.37 -5.48 -12.88
C GLU A 67 -3.40 -3.99 -13.18
N ASP A 68 -3.60 -3.15 -12.16
CA ASP A 68 -3.58 -1.69 -12.32
C ASP A 68 -2.27 -1.18 -12.94
N ILE A 69 -1.12 -1.74 -12.55
CA ILE A 69 0.19 -1.38 -13.11
C ILE A 69 0.30 -1.81 -14.58
N ARG A 70 -0.14 -3.02 -14.93
CA ARG A 70 -0.11 -3.50 -16.32
C ARG A 70 -0.96 -2.64 -17.24
N HIS A 71 -2.11 -2.15 -16.76
CA HIS A 71 -2.98 -1.27 -17.55
C HIS A 71 -2.41 0.15 -17.70
N ARG A 72 -1.66 0.63 -16.70
CA ARG A 72 -1.18 2.01 -16.65
C ARG A 72 0.17 2.24 -17.31
N TYR A 73 1.03 1.23 -17.31
CA TYR A 73 2.39 1.32 -17.83
C TYR A 73 2.53 0.48 -19.09
N GLY A 74 3.07 1.07 -20.16
CA GLY A 74 3.34 0.35 -21.41
C GLY A 74 4.73 -0.32 -21.46
N ASN A 75 5.68 0.11 -20.61
CA ASN A 75 7.05 -0.41 -20.66
C ASN A 75 7.18 -1.71 -19.83
N PRO A 76 7.53 -2.85 -20.45
CA PRO A 76 7.59 -4.14 -19.77
C PRO A 76 8.65 -4.22 -18.66
N ILE A 77 9.77 -3.51 -18.79
CA ILE A 77 10.82 -3.47 -17.77
C ILE A 77 10.32 -2.73 -16.53
N VAL A 78 9.63 -1.60 -16.74
CA VAL A 78 9.02 -0.82 -15.65
C VAL A 78 7.93 -1.65 -14.97
N ILE A 79 7.05 -2.30 -15.74
CA ILE A 79 6.03 -3.20 -15.20
C ILE A 79 6.67 -4.29 -14.34
N TRP A 80 7.69 -4.97 -14.84
CA TRP A 80 8.38 -6.04 -14.12
C TRP A 80 8.96 -5.54 -12.79
N PHE A 81 9.66 -4.40 -12.81
CA PHE A 81 10.24 -3.81 -11.60
C PHE A 81 9.15 -3.42 -10.58
N LEU A 82 8.09 -2.75 -11.05
CA LEU A 82 7.00 -2.34 -10.18
C LEU A 82 6.30 -3.55 -9.55
N ILE A 83 5.99 -4.58 -10.34
CA ILE A 83 5.26 -5.78 -9.89
C ILE A 83 6.07 -6.63 -8.91
N ASN A 84 7.37 -6.83 -9.18
CA ASN A 84 8.18 -7.77 -8.41
C ASN A 84 8.86 -7.11 -7.21
N VAL A 85 9.15 -5.81 -7.29
CA VAL A 85 9.90 -5.11 -6.24
C VAL A 85 8.98 -4.17 -5.45
N ILE A 86 8.22 -3.32 -6.14
CA ILE A 86 7.52 -2.21 -5.48
C ILE A 86 6.19 -2.63 -4.87
N VAL A 87 5.38 -3.40 -5.60
CA VAL A 87 4.09 -3.92 -5.11
C VAL A 87 4.21 -4.65 -3.77
N PRO A 88 5.09 -5.67 -3.60
CA PRO A 88 5.15 -6.38 -2.33
C PRO A 88 5.56 -5.46 -1.17
N ILE A 89 6.46 -4.50 -1.41
CA ILE A 89 6.85 -3.50 -0.40
C ILE A 89 5.64 -2.65 -0.01
N ILE A 90 4.94 -2.05 -0.97
CA ILE A 90 3.81 -1.17 -0.68
C ILE A 90 2.70 -1.93 0.03
N VAL A 91 2.31 -3.10 -0.47
CA VAL A 91 1.22 -3.88 0.10
C VAL A 91 1.57 -4.30 1.54
N ARG A 92 2.80 -4.77 1.78
CA ARG A 92 3.26 -5.14 3.12
C ARG A 92 3.22 -3.95 4.07
N LEU A 93 3.80 -2.82 3.67
CA LEU A 93 3.86 -1.62 4.51
C LEU A 93 2.47 -1.05 4.82
N VAL A 94 1.55 -1.11 3.86
CA VAL A 94 0.16 -0.67 4.05
C VAL A 94 -0.58 -1.61 4.99
N ILE A 95 -0.48 -2.94 4.83
CA ILE A 95 -1.17 -3.90 5.72
C ILE A 95 -0.56 -3.87 7.13
N ASP A 96 0.77 -3.80 7.25
CA ASP A 96 1.48 -3.70 8.53
C ASP A 96 1.10 -2.43 9.28
N TRP A 97 0.98 -1.31 8.56
CA TRP A 97 0.49 -0.08 9.16
C TRP A 97 -0.97 -0.22 9.60
N TRP A 98 -1.84 -0.78 8.75
CA TRP A 98 -3.27 -0.91 9.05
C TRP A 98 -3.54 -1.82 10.25
N THR A 99 -2.74 -2.88 10.41
CA THR A 99 -2.79 -3.76 11.58
C THR A 99 -2.20 -3.10 12.84
N LYS A 100 -1.17 -2.25 12.72
CA LYS A 100 -0.49 -1.61 13.87
C LYS A 100 -1.13 -0.31 14.35
N GLU A 101 -1.82 0.47 13.52
CA GLU A 101 -2.20 1.85 13.89
C GLU A 101 -3.33 1.97 14.94
N ARG A 102 -3.98 0.87 15.34
CA ARG A 102 -4.90 0.87 16.49
C ARG A 102 -4.30 0.34 17.79
N ASN A 103 -3.12 -0.30 17.76
CA ASN A 103 -2.41 -0.71 18.98
C ASN A 103 -1.84 0.48 19.77
N LEU A 104 -1.84 1.69 19.19
CA LEU A 104 -1.47 2.94 19.86
C LEU A 104 -2.69 3.68 20.47
N LYS A 105 -3.87 3.05 20.50
CA LYS A 105 -5.09 3.58 21.15
C LYS A 105 -5.56 2.71 22.34
N VAL A 106 -4.62 2.04 23.00
CA VAL A 106 -4.85 1.38 24.30
C VAL A 106 -3.95 2.06 25.32
#